data_AF-A0A9W7DKF9-F1
#
_entry.id   AF-A0A9W7DKF9-F1
#
_cell.length_a   1.000
_cell.length_b   1.000
_cell.length_c   1.000
_cell.angle_alpha   90.00
_cell.angle_beta   90.00
_cell.angle_gamma   90.00
#
_symmetry.space_group_name_H-M   'P 1'
#
loop_
_entity.id
_entity.type
_entity.pdbx_description
1 polymer ?
#
loop_
_entity_poly.entity_id
_entity_poly.type
_entity_poly.pdbx_seq_one_letter_code
_entity_poly.pdbx_strand_id
1 'polypeptide(L)'
;MSSNVKLSKAEYTVEDTYIIDTIKVSTIKFKVPLNHVNLNSFGLNTSSKIDVYIKLINNYKPGSRQPKEFNFHKDIENNSSNLIVFLQGGPGFPTDIPTSRSSPAFLGKLLDKNYTVVLLDQRGTG
;
A
#
# COMPACT_ATOMS: atom_id res chain seq x y z
N MET A 1 24.59 -14.94 16.77
CA MET A 1 24.92 -13.57 16.31
C MET A 1 23.74 -13.07 15.50
N SER A 2 22.94 -12.15 16.06
CA SER A 2 21.79 -11.56 15.35
C SER A 2 22.32 -10.44 14.45
N SER A 3 22.32 -10.65 13.13
CA SER A 3 22.68 -9.60 12.19
C SER A 3 21.58 -8.53 12.20
N ASN A 4 21.91 -7.32 12.66
CA ASN A 4 21.09 -6.14 12.48
C ASN A 4 20.94 -5.88 10.98
N VAL A 5 19.85 -6.37 10.38
CA VAL A 5 19.46 -6.01 9.02
C VAL A 5 19.09 -4.54 9.04
N LYS A 6 20.01 -3.66 8.63
CA LYS A 6 19.65 -2.29 8.24
C LYS A 6 18.74 -2.40 7.03
N LEU A 7 17.43 -2.32 7.26
CA LEU A 7 16.47 -2.15 6.19
C LEU A 7 16.78 -0.82 5.50
N SER A 8 17.29 -0.88 4.27
CA SER A 8 17.39 0.30 3.41
C SER A 8 15.99 0.87 3.22
N LYS A 9 15.85 2.19 3.27
CA LYS A 9 14.56 2.86 3.01
C LYS A 9 14.03 2.38 1.66
N ALA A 10 12.84 1.80 1.64
CA ALA A 10 12.24 1.30 0.41
C ALA A 10 12.02 2.48 -0.56
N GLU A 11 12.41 2.29 -1.82
CA GLU A 11 12.11 3.23 -2.90
C GLU A 11 10.64 3.07 -3.29
N TYR A 12 9.88 4.15 -3.22
CA TYR A 12 8.48 4.17 -3.63
C TYR A 12 8.09 5.50 -4.29
N THR A 13 7.02 5.45 -5.09
CA THR A 13 6.35 6.61 -5.67
C THR A 13 4.85 6.55 -5.38
N VAL A 14 4.24 7.70 -5.12
CA VAL A 14 2.77 7.81 -5.06
C VAL A 14 2.31 8.06 -6.49
N GLU A 15 1.58 7.12 -7.07
CA GLU A 15 1.17 7.18 -8.48
C GLU A 15 -0.13 7.97 -8.64
N ASP A 16 -1.06 7.80 -7.70
CA ASP A 16 -2.37 8.43 -7.77
C ASP A 16 -2.97 8.60 -6.38
N THR A 17 -3.84 9.59 -6.23
CA THR A 17 -4.70 9.74 -5.06
C THR A 17 -6.01 10.41 -5.44
N TYR A 18 -7.12 9.77 -5.08
CA TYR A 18 -8.46 10.25 -5.38
C TYR A 18 -9.44 9.90 -4.28
N ILE A 19 -10.63 10.48 -4.38
CA ILE A 19 -11.77 10.22 -3.48
C ILE A 19 -12.87 9.58 -4.30
N ILE A 20 -13.46 8.53 -3.75
CA ILE A 20 -14.71 7.95 -4.24
C ILE A 20 -15.66 7.89 -3.06
N ASP A 21 -16.82 8.54 -3.18
CA ASP A 21 -17.81 8.63 -2.10
C ASP A 21 -17.19 9.17 -0.78
N THR A 22 -17.09 8.33 0.25
CA THR A 22 -16.61 8.64 1.59
C THR A 22 -15.28 7.96 1.90
N ILE A 23 -14.58 7.48 0.87
CA ILE A 23 -13.24 6.90 0.99
C ILE A 23 -12.23 7.66 0.16
N LYS A 24 -11.01 7.75 0.69
CA LYS A 24 -9.83 8.21 -0.03
C LYS A 24 -8.98 7.00 -0.37
N VAL A 25 -8.51 6.93 -1.61
CA VAL A 25 -7.64 5.88 -2.12
C VAL A 25 -6.34 6.51 -2.60
N SER A 26 -5.20 5.99 -2.13
CA SER A 26 -3.86 6.36 -2.62
C SER A 26 -3.15 5.12 -3.15
N THR A 27 -2.67 5.18 -4.38
CA THR A 27 -1.91 4.09 -5.02
C THR A 27 -0.43 4.36 -4.91
N ILE A 28 0.32 3.40 -4.39
CA ILE A 28 1.77 3.51 -4.16
C ILE A 28 2.46 2.37 -4.87
N LYS A 29 3.50 2.72 -5.62
CA LYS A 29 4.36 1.78 -6.33
C LYS A 29 5.68 1.66 -5.59
N PHE A 30 6.05 0.43 -5.25
CA PHE A 30 7.33 0.08 -4.66
C PHE A 30 8.23 -0.56 -5.70
N LYS A 31 9.53 -0.22 -5.65
CA LYS A 31 10.56 -0.96 -6.40
C LYS A 31 11.24 -1.95 -5.49
N VAL A 32 10.96 -3.24 -5.68
CA VAL A 32 11.55 -4.32 -4.89
C VAL A 32 12.46 -5.21 -5.75
N PRO A 33 13.48 -5.87 -5.17
CA PRO A 33 14.30 -6.82 -5.92
C PRO A 33 13.43 -7.92 -6.54
N LEU A 34 13.71 -8.28 -7.80
CA LEU A 34 13.12 -9.46 -8.44
C LEU A 34 13.52 -10.75 -7.70
N ASN A 35 14.77 -10.77 -7.23
CA ASN A 35 15.32 -11.86 -6.44
C ASN A 35 15.83 -11.30 -5.10
N HIS A 36 15.33 -11.87 -4.01
CA HIS A 36 15.73 -11.49 -2.65
C HIS A 36 16.96 -12.28 -2.15
N VAL A 37 17.43 -13.26 -2.93
CA VAL A 37 18.71 -13.96 -2.66
C VAL A 37 19.86 -13.01 -2.98
N ASN A 38 20.85 -12.94 -2.10
CA ASN A 38 22.07 -12.18 -2.33
C ASN A 38 22.91 -12.88 -3.41
N LEU A 39 22.61 -12.59 -4.68
CA LEU A 39 23.30 -13.18 -5.82
C LEU A 39 24.71 -12.63 -6.04
N ASN A 40 25.06 -11.52 -5.37
CA ASN A 40 26.45 -11.04 -5.32
C ASN A 40 27.37 -12.07 -4.64
N SER A 41 26.84 -12.87 -3.69
CA SER A 41 27.56 -13.98 -3.07
C SER A 41 27.88 -15.12 -4.05
N PHE A 42 27.23 -15.16 -5.21
CA PHE A 42 27.39 -16.15 -6.27
C PHE A 42 28.00 -15.58 -7.56
N GLY A 43 28.49 -14.33 -7.54
CA GLY A 43 29.07 -13.67 -8.72
C GLY A 43 28.07 -13.35 -9.83
N LEU A 44 26.76 -13.42 -9.53
CA LEU A 44 25.68 -13.15 -10.49
C LEU A 44 25.08 -11.77 -10.20
N ASN A 45 25.28 -10.84 -11.13
CA ASN A 45 24.75 -9.48 -11.01
C ASN A 45 23.31 -9.43 -11.55
N THR A 46 22.33 -9.71 -10.69
CA THR A 46 20.91 -9.54 -11.03
C THR A 46 20.33 -8.37 -10.23
N SER A 47 20.59 -7.15 -10.70
CA SER A 47 20.03 -5.92 -10.14
C SER A 47 18.57 -5.67 -10.54
N SER A 48 17.92 -6.64 -11.21
CA SER A 48 16.54 -6.50 -11.68
C SER A 48 15.61 -6.22 -10.51
N LYS A 49 14.88 -5.11 -10.60
CA LYS A 49 13.77 -4.76 -9.71
C LYS A 49 12.45 -4.99 -10.42
N ILE A 50 11.41 -5.25 -9.65
CA ILE A 50 10.03 -5.27 -10.11
C ILE A 50 9.24 -4.18 -9.40
N ASP A 51 8.15 -3.76 -10.03
CA ASP A 51 7.19 -2.88 -9.43
C ASP A 51 6.12 -3.71 -8.70
N VAL A 52 5.75 -3.27 -7.50
CA VAL A 52 4.67 -3.84 -6.69
C VAL A 52 3.80 -2.71 -6.21
N TYR A 53 2.48 -2.89 -6.28
CA TYR A 53 1.52 -1.84 -5.97
C TYR A 53 0.78 -2.14 -4.66
N ILE A 54 0.54 -1.08 -3.89
CA ILE A 54 -0.47 -1.09 -2.83
C ILE A 54 -1.48 0.02 -3.06
N LYS A 55 -2.72 -0.23 -2.62
CA LYS A 55 -3.73 0.82 -2.44
C LYS A 55 -3.96 1.03 -0.95
N LEU A 56 -3.88 2.28 -0.51
CA LEU A 56 -4.24 2.68 0.83
C LEU A 56 -5.62 3.30 0.84
N ILE A 57 -6.47 2.77 1.70
CA ILE A 57 -7.85 3.20 1.80
C ILE A 57 -8.06 3.79 3.19
N ASN A 58 -8.50 5.03 3.19
CA ASN A 58 -8.75 5.81 4.38
C ASN A 58 -10.17 6.37 4.37
N ASN A 59 -10.69 6.67 5.55
CA ASN A 59 -11.95 7.36 5.67
C ASN A 59 -11.82 8.80 5.14
N TYR A 60 -12.82 9.28 4.40
CA TYR A 60 -12.90 10.66 3.94
C TYR A 60 -14.21 11.30 4.44
N LYS A 61 -14.08 12.40 5.17
CA LYS A 61 -15.22 13.18 5.69
C LYS A 61 -15.32 14.50 4.92
N PRO A 62 -16.31 14.65 4.01
CA PRO A 62 -16.58 15.91 3.32
C PRO A 62 -16.80 17.04 4.33
N GLY A 63 -16.12 18.18 4.15
CA GLY A 63 -16.26 19.34 5.03
C GLY A 63 -15.33 19.37 6.26
N SER A 64 -14.52 18.33 6.47
CA SER A 64 -13.36 18.45 7.37
C SER A 64 -12.38 19.47 6.78
N ARG A 65 -11.88 20.42 7.59
CA ARG A 65 -10.81 21.38 7.22
C ARG A 65 -9.46 20.67 7.01
N GLN A 66 -9.44 19.52 6.35
CA GLN A 66 -8.22 18.91 5.85
C GLN A 66 -7.82 19.68 4.59
N PRO A 67 -6.54 20.04 4.44
CA PRO A 67 -6.09 20.85 3.32
C PRO A 67 -6.38 20.14 2.00
N LYS A 68 -6.60 20.93 0.94
CA LYS A 68 -6.73 20.51 -0.46
C LYS A 68 -5.53 19.71 -1.01
N GLU A 69 -4.54 19.42 -0.18
CA GLU A 69 -3.35 18.67 -0.54
C GLU A 69 -3.42 17.28 0.09
N PHE A 70 -3.67 16.30 -0.77
CA PHE A 70 -3.56 14.89 -0.44
C PHE A 70 -2.12 14.58 0.00
N ASN A 71 -1.90 14.41 1.30
CA ASN A 71 -0.59 14.11 1.84
C ASN A 71 -0.53 12.67 2.36
N PHE A 72 -0.03 11.79 1.49
CA PHE A 72 0.23 10.38 1.78
C PHE A 72 1.03 10.16 3.08
N HIS A 73 2.07 10.95 3.33
CA HIS A 73 2.92 10.79 4.51
C HIS A 73 2.12 11.05 5.78
N LYS A 74 1.33 12.13 5.79
CA LYS A 74 0.47 12.48 6.91
C LYS A 74 -0.59 11.41 7.18
N ASP A 75 -1.16 10.82 6.13
CA ASP A 75 -2.15 9.75 6.28
C ASP A 75 -1.57 8.47 6.90
N ILE A 76 -0.36 8.11 6.49
CA ILE A 76 0.39 7.02 7.11
C ILE A 76 0.78 7.35 8.54
N GLU A 77 1.31 8.54 8.81
CA GLU A 77 1.70 8.94 10.16
C GLU A 77 0.52 8.88 11.13
N ASN A 78 -0.62 9.47 10.75
CA ASN A 78 -1.83 9.51 11.56
C ASN A 78 -2.39 8.12 11.90
N ASN A 79 -2.14 7.12 11.04
CA ASN A 79 -2.70 5.78 11.16
C ASN A 79 -1.62 4.69 11.23
N SER A 80 -0.37 5.06 11.53
CA SER A 80 0.78 4.16 11.48
C SER A 80 0.66 2.99 12.47
N SER A 81 -0.03 3.21 13.59
CA SER A 81 -0.37 2.16 14.55
C SER A 81 -1.55 1.28 14.15
N ASN A 82 -2.34 1.71 13.16
CA ASN A 82 -3.63 1.10 12.78
C ASN A 82 -3.66 0.75 11.28
N LEU A 83 -2.58 0.16 10.77
CA LEU A 83 -2.54 -0.39 9.41
C LEU A 83 -3.03 -1.84 9.44
N ILE A 84 -3.91 -2.20 8.51
CA ILE A 84 -4.30 -3.58 8.27
C ILE A 84 -4.09 -3.93 6.80
N VAL A 85 -3.28 -4.95 6.57
CA VAL A 85 -2.89 -5.38 5.21
C VAL A 85 -3.74 -6.56 4.79
N PHE A 86 -4.36 -6.43 3.62
CA PHE A 86 -5.07 -7.48 2.93
C PHE A 86 -4.27 -7.89 1.70
N LEU A 87 -3.93 -9.17 1.66
CA LEU A 87 -3.50 -9.85 0.44
C LEU A 87 -4.78 -10.33 -0.23
N GLN A 88 -5.34 -9.51 -1.11
CA GLN A 88 -6.52 -9.87 -1.89
C GLN A 88 -6.13 -10.12 -3.35
N GLY A 89 -6.93 -10.92 -4.05
CA GLY A 89 -6.60 -11.46 -5.36
C GLY A 89 -6.13 -12.92 -5.29
N GLY A 90 -6.57 -13.72 -6.27
CA GLY A 90 -5.95 -15.03 -6.53
C GLY A 90 -4.61 -14.87 -7.25
N PRO A 91 -3.82 -15.94 -7.41
CA PRO A 91 -2.61 -15.89 -8.22
C PRO A 91 -2.94 -15.36 -9.63
N GLY A 92 -2.32 -14.24 -10.03
CA GLY A 92 -2.53 -13.63 -11.34
C GLY A 92 -3.67 -12.59 -11.43
N PHE A 93 -4.42 -12.33 -10.36
CA PHE A 93 -5.51 -11.34 -10.38
C PHE A 93 -5.18 -10.13 -9.51
N PRO A 94 -5.40 -8.89 -9.99
CA PRO A 94 -5.21 -7.70 -9.17
C PRO A 94 -6.21 -7.65 -8.02
N THR A 95 -5.89 -6.88 -6.99
CA THR A 95 -6.85 -6.54 -5.95
C THR A 95 -7.86 -5.53 -6.48
N ASP A 96 -9.14 -5.89 -6.43
CA ASP A 96 -10.23 -4.98 -6.76
C ASP A 96 -10.18 -3.73 -5.90
N ILE A 97 -10.33 -2.58 -6.55
CA ILE A 97 -10.36 -1.29 -5.88
C ILE A 97 -11.79 -1.06 -5.34
N PRO A 98 -11.95 -0.79 -4.04
CA PRO A 98 -13.23 -0.45 -3.46
C PRO A 98 -13.82 0.82 -4.09
N THR A 99 -15.09 0.73 -4.50
CA THR A 99 -15.84 1.86 -5.06
C THR A 99 -16.76 2.52 -4.05
N SER A 100 -16.89 1.95 -2.85
CA SER A 100 -17.70 2.50 -1.77
C SER A 100 -17.23 1.99 -0.40
N ARG A 101 -17.71 2.61 0.67
CA ARG A 101 -17.44 2.16 2.05
C ARG A 101 -18.08 0.82 2.41
N SER A 102 -19.11 0.40 1.66
CA SER A 102 -19.86 -0.83 1.91
C SER A 102 -19.36 -2.03 1.11
N SER A 103 -18.47 -1.82 0.13
CA SER A 103 -17.92 -2.86 -0.72
C SER A 103 -16.39 -2.74 -0.78
N PRO A 104 -15.62 -3.69 -0.24
CA PRO A 104 -16.07 -4.95 0.38
C PRO A 104 -16.70 -4.75 1.77
N ALA A 105 -17.54 -5.71 2.22
CA ALA A 105 -18.38 -5.58 3.42
C ALA A 105 -17.60 -5.32 4.73
N PHE A 106 -16.32 -5.67 4.78
CA PHE A 106 -15.46 -5.41 5.93
C PHE A 106 -14.94 -3.96 5.98
N LEU A 107 -14.88 -3.26 4.84
CA LEU A 107 -14.15 -2.01 4.69
C LEU A 107 -14.68 -0.94 5.64
N GLY A 108 -15.97 -0.63 5.60
CA GLY A 108 -16.57 0.39 6.45
C GLY A 108 -16.35 0.16 7.94
N LYS A 109 -16.42 -1.10 8.40
CA LYS A 109 -16.19 -1.45 9.81
C LYS A 109 -14.75 -1.18 10.26
N LEU A 110 -13.77 -1.40 9.38
CA LEU A 110 -12.37 -1.11 9.67
C LEU A 110 -12.11 0.40 9.65
N LEU A 111 -12.67 1.10 8.66
CA LEU A 111 -12.55 2.56 8.57
C LEU A 111 -13.21 3.27 9.76
N ASP A 112 -14.32 2.76 10.30
CA ASP A 112 -14.95 3.28 11.52
C ASP A 112 -14.09 3.11 12.76
N LYS A 113 -13.27 2.06 12.79
CA LYS A 113 -12.30 1.80 13.86
C LYS A 113 -10.97 2.54 13.64
N ASN A 114 -10.94 3.49 12.71
CA ASN A 114 -9.76 4.28 12.36
C ASN A 114 -8.57 3.42 11.91
N TYR A 115 -8.85 2.35 11.16
CA TYR A 115 -7.81 1.64 10.42
C TYR A 115 -7.60 2.29 9.05
N THR A 116 -6.35 2.31 8.60
CA THR A 116 -6.04 2.38 7.17
C THR A 116 -6.01 0.96 6.63
N VAL A 117 -6.84 0.70 5.62
CA VAL A 117 -6.85 -0.58 4.94
C VAL A 117 -5.84 -0.53 3.80
N VAL A 118 -4.89 -1.47 3.80
CA VAL A 118 -3.85 -1.62 2.77
C VAL A 118 -4.21 -2.81 1.91
N LEU A 119 -4.45 -2.59 0.62
CA LEU A 119 -4.65 -3.64 -0.37
C LEU A 119 -3.34 -3.82 -1.12
N LEU A 120 -2.71 -4.99 -1.01
CA LEU A 120 -1.43 -5.27 -1.65
C LEU A 120 -1.62 -6.21 -2.85
N ASP A 121 -1.22 -5.75 -4.02
CA ASP A 121 -1.16 -6.57 -5.23
C ASP A 121 0.08 -7.50 -5.14
N GLN A 122 -0.11 -8.78 -5.39
CA GLN A 122 1.00 -9.76 -5.39
C GLN A 122 1.98 -9.47 -6.53
N ARG A 123 3.22 -9.95 -6.40
CA ARG A 123 4.20 -9.87 -7.49
C ARG A 123 3.60 -10.45 -8.79
N GLY A 124 3.73 -9.70 -9.89
CA GLY A 124 3.23 -10.13 -11.20
C GLY A 124 1.70 -10.08 -11.31
N THR A 125 1.04 -9.36 -10.40
CA THR A 125 -0.40 -9.05 -10.43
C THR A 125 -0.59 -7.54 -10.32
N GLY A 126 -1.62 -7.01 -10.97
CA GLY A 126 -1.83 -5.57 -11.07
C GLY A 126 -0.74 -4.89 -11.89
#